data_AF-A0A949A8Z3-F1
#
_entry.id   AF-A0A949A8Z3-F1
#
_cell.length_a   1.000
_cell.length_b   1.000
_cell.length_c   1.000
_cell.angle_alpha   90.00
_cell.angle_beta   90.00
_cell.angle_gamma   90.00
#
_symmetry.space_group_name_H-M   'P 1'
#
loop_
_entity.id
_entity.type
_entity.pdbx_description
1 polymer ?
#
loop_
_entity_poly.entity_id
_entity_poly.type
_entity_poly.pdbx_seq_one_letter_code
_entity_poly.pdbx_strand_id
1 'polypeptide(L)'
;MSKTATVRARIQPDLKNHAEAVFERLGINATQAITMFYKQVEIHNGLPFDLVIPAPATKKTFQATDAGRDLVVCEDADDMFAKLGI
;
A
#
# COMPACT_ATOMS: atom_id res chain seq x y z
N MET A 1 -8.35 -1.67 -30.52
CA MET A 1 -8.92 -0.40 -30.01
C MET A 1 -7.75 0.54 -29.70
N SER A 2 -7.66 1.69 -30.37
CA SER A 2 -6.66 2.71 -30.04
C SER A 2 -6.96 3.30 -28.66
N LYS A 3 -5.94 3.43 -27.81
CA LYS A 3 -6.07 4.13 -26.53
C LYS A 3 -6.24 5.63 -26.84
N THR A 4 -7.45 6.17 -26.64
CA THR A 4 -7.79 7.56 -27.03
C THR A 4 -7.77 8.53 -25.85
N ALA A 5 -7.85 8.04 -24.61
CA ALA A 5 -7.83 8.89 -23.42
C ALA A 5 -6.39 9.24 -23.01
N THR A 6 -6.17 10.52 -22.67
CA THR A 6 -4.87 11.03 -22.20
C THR A 6 -4.97 11.41 -20.73
N VAL A 7 -3.98 10.99 -19.93
CA VAL A 7 -3.82 11.40 -18.53
C VAL A 7 -2.67 12.40 -18.43
N ARG A 8 -2.91 13.58 -17.87
CA ARG A 8 -1.90 14.63 -17.69
C ARG A 8 -1.95 15.18 -16.27
N ALA A 9 -0.82 15.10 -15.56
CA ALA A 9 -0.68 15.63 -14.21
C ALA A 9 0.66 16.36 -14.06
N ARG A 10 0.69 17.41 -13.22
CA ARG A 10 1.93 18.07 -12.81
C ARG A 10 2.40 17.43 -11.51
N ILE A 11 3.67 17.06 -11.46
CA ILE A 11 4.33 16.49 -10.28
C ILE A 11 5.71 17.14 -10.10
N GLN A 12 6.27 17.01 -8.91
CA GLN A 12 7.63 17.48 -8.65
C GLN A 12 8.64 16.67 -9.48
N PRO A 13 9.67 17.31 -10.06
CA PRO A 13 10.68 16.62 -10.88
C PRO A 13 11.38 15.47 -10.13
N ASP A 14 11.74 15.69 -8.87
CA ASP A 14 12.43 14.68 -8.07
C ASP A 14 11.54 13.46 -7.80
N LEU A 15 10.25 13.69 -7.54
CA LEU A 15 9.27 12.61 -7.38
C LEU A 15 9.14 11.79 -8.67
N LYS A 16 9.09 12.47 -9.83
CA LYS A 16 9.06 11.80 -11.15
C LYS A 16 10.27 10.91 -11.34
N ASN A 17 11.47 11.47 -11.12
CA ASN A 17 12.73 10.78 -11.36
C ASN A 17 12.89 9.55 -10.45
N HIS A 18 12.55 9.69 -9.16
CA HIS A 18 12.59 8.56 -8.22
C HIS A 18 11.59 7.46 -8.59
N ALA A 19 10.35 7.83 -8.94
CA ALA A 19 9.35 6.85 -9.34
C ALA A 19 9.74 6.12 -10.64
N GLU A 20 10.26 6.85 -11.63
CA GLU A 20 10.71 6.26 -12.90
C GLU A 20 11.90 5.30 -12.70
N ALA A 21 12.85 5.61 -11.81
CA ALA A 21 13.92 4.68 -11.47
C ALA A 21 13.41 3.37 -10.84
N VAL A 22 12.33 3.43 -10.05
CA VAL A 22 11.67 2.23 -9.52
C VAL A 22 10.98 1.45 -10.63
N PHE A 23 10.27 2.13 -11.53
CA PHE A 23 9.59 1.51 -12.68
C PHE A 23 10.59 0.80 -13.60
N GLU A 24 11.75 1.42 -13.88
CA GLU A 24 12.82 0.82 -14.67
C GLU A 24 13.33 -0.48 -14.05
N ARG A 25 13.57 -0.50 -12.73
CA ARG A 25 13.96 -1.70 -12.00
C ARG A 25 12.91 -2.81 -12.04
N LEU A 26 11.64 -2.43 -12.16
CA LEU A 26 10.50 -3.35 -12.33
C LEU A 26 10.25 -3.73 -13.80
N GLY A 27 11.00 -3.16 -14.75
CA GLY A 27 10.85 -3.43 -16.18
C GLY A 27 9.60 -2.82 -16.82
N ILE A 28 9.05 -1.77 -16.23
CA ILE A 28 7.83 -1.09 -16.71
C ILE A 28 8.08 0.40 -16.95
N ASN A 29 7.30 1.01 -17.83
CA ASN A 29 7.29 2.46 -18.00
C ASN A 29 6.15 3.13 -17.23
N ALA A 30 6.20 4.47 -17.12
CA ALA A 30 5.20 5.25 -16.42
C ALA A 30 3.77 5.04 -16.98
N THR A 31 3.61 4.84 -18.29
CA THR A 31 2.29 4.61 -18.90
C THR A 31 1.70 3.27 -18.45
N GLN A 32 2.52 2.23 -18.37
CA GLN A 32 2.11 0.92 -17.85
C GLN A 32 1.74 1.02 -16.37
N ALA A 33 2.56 1.69 -15.56
CA ALA A 33 2.28 1.92 -14.14
C ALA A 33 0.94 2.66 -13.92
N ILE A 34 0.70 3.75 -14.66
CA ILE A 34 -0.57 4.48 -14.61
C ILE A 34 -1.74 3.60 -15.06
N THR A 35 -1.56 2.81 -16.13
CA THR A 35 -2.61 1.88 -16.59
C THR A 35 -2.95 0.85 -15.53
N MET A 36 -1.95 0.30 -14.84
CA MET A 36 -2.14 -0.65 -13.73
C MET A 36 -2.87 -0.01 -12.56
N PHE A 37 -2.54 1.23 -12.20
CA PHE A 37 -3.25 1.97 -11.17
C PHE A 37 -4.77 2.08 -11.49
N TYR A 38 -5.14 2.48 -12.70
CA TYR A 38 -6.57 2.54 -13.10
C TYR A 38 -7.25 1.17 -13.07
N LYS A 39 -6.54 0.11 -13.48
CA LYS A 39 -7.07 -1.26 -13.41
C LYS A 39 -7.31 -1.71 -11.98
N GLN A 40 -6.43 -1.36 -11.06
CA GLN A 40 -6.64 -1.67 -9.65
C GLN A 40 -7.82 -0.87 -9.07
N VAL A 41 -7.98 0.40 -9.46
CA VAL A 41 -9.15 1.19 -9.05
C VAL A 41 -10.46 0.54 -9.53
N GLU A 42 -10.48 0.06 -10.76
CA GLU A 42 -11.63 -0.66 -11.36
C GLU A 42 -11.92 -1.98 -10.62
N ILE A 43 -10.90 -2.78 -10.31
CA ILE A 43 -11.05 -4.09 -9.65
C ILE A 43 -11.54 -3.93 -8.20
N HIS A 44 -10.98 -2.99 -7.47
CA HIS A 44 -11.26 -2.82 -6.04
C HIS A 44 -12.45 -1.90 -5.76
N ASN A 45 -13.00 -1.24 -6.78
CA ASN A 45 -14.01 -0.19 -6.63
C ASN A 45 -13.60 0.85 -5.57
N GLY A 46 -12.32 1.21 -5.56
CA GLY A 46 -11.66 1.97 -4.50
C GLY A 46 -10.19 2.22 -4.84
N LEU A 47 -9.45 2.90 -3.98
CA LEU A 47 -8.02 3.09 -4.22
C LEU A 47 -7.22 1.81 -3.94
N PRO A 48 -6.13 1.57 -4.66
CA PRO A 48 -5.32 0.36 -4.51
C PRO A 48 -4.38 0.41 -3.30
N PHE A 49 -4.67 1.28 -2.36
CA PHE A 49 -3.98 1.48 -1.10
C PHE A 49 -4.94 2.17 -0.12
N ASP A 50 -4.74 1.93 1.17
CA ASP A 50 -5.59 2.48 2.21
C ASP A 50 -5.38 4.00 2.36
N LEU A 51 -6.47 4.76 2.28
CA LEU A 51 -6.48 6.19 2.62
C LEU A 51 -6.79 6.38 4.11
N VAL A 52 -5.85 6.03 4.97
CA VAL A 52 -6.00 6.21 6.41
C VAL A 52 -4.99 7.23 6.94
N ILE A 53 -5.48 8.16 7.76
CA ILE A 53 -4.63 8.86 8.73
C ILE A 53 -4.68 8.00 9.99
N PRO A 54 -3.61 7.28 10.35
CA PRO A 54 -3.64 6.42 11.52
C PRO A 54 -3.98 7.27 12.75
N ALA A 55 -4.99 6.85 13.51
CA ALA A 55 -5.25 7.46 14.81
C ALA A 55 -3.98 7.36 15.68
N PRO A 56 -3.73 8.29 16.61
CA PRO A 56 -2.55 8.24 17.47
C PRO A 56 -2.37 6.90 18.19
N ALA A 57 -3.48 6.25 18.56
CA ALA A 57 -3.48 4.90 19.13
C ALA A 57 -2.94 3.86 18.14
N THR A 58 -3.49 3.78 16.93
CA THR A 58 -3.05 2.85 15.87
C THR A 58 -1.57 3.04 15.52
N LYS A 59 -1.13 4.30 15.41
CA LYS A 59 0.28 4.62 15.15
C LYS A 59 1.19 4.12 16.27
N LYS A 60 0.81 4.35 17.53
CA LYS A 60 1.57 3.88 18.70
C LYS A 60 1.64 2.36 18.75
N THR A 61 0.53 1.68 18.44
CA THR A 61 0.47 0.21 18.37
C THR A 61 1.44 -0.31 17.32
N PHE A 62 1.40 0.19 16.08
CA PHE A 62 2.34 -0.24 15.03
C PHE A 62 3.81 -0.01 15.41
N GLN A 63 4.12 1.15 16.01
CA GLN A 63 5.49 1.43 16.48
C GLN A 63 5.96 0.52 17.62
N ALA A 64 5.06 0.06 18.49
CA ALA A 64 5.38 -0.90 19.54
C ALA A 64 5.64 -2.29 18.93
N THR A 65 4.74 -2.77 18.07
CA THR A 65 4.84 -4.09 17.46
C THR A 65 6.04 -4.21 16.51
N ASP A 66 6.32 -3.20 15.68
CA ASP A 66 7.49 -3.18 14.79
C ASP A 66 8.82 -3.23 15.56
N ALA A 67 8.81 -2.72 16.80
CA ALA A 67 9.96 -2.76 17.69
C ALA A 67 9.98 -3.99 18.62
N GLY A 68 9.10 -4.97 18.38
CA GLY A 68 9.02 -6.20 19.16
C GLY A 68 8.43 -6.05 20.57
N ARG A 69 7.74 -4.93 20.86
CA ARG A 69 7.11 -4.66 22.15
C ARG A 69 5.61 -4.93 22.10
N ASP A 70 5.04 -5.23 23.27
CA ASP A 70 3.60 -5.47 23.46
C ASP A 70 3.02 -6.57 22.54
N LEU A 71 3.87 -7.51 22.12
CA LEU A 71 3.49 -8.67 21.32
C LEU A 71 3.09 -9.83 22.23
N VAL A 72 1.97 -10.49 21.90
CA VAL A 72 1.57 -11.77 22.49
C VAL A 72 1.88 -12.85 21.47
N VAL A 73 2.78 -13.76 21.83
CA VAL A 73 3.11 -14.92 20.99
C VAL A 73 2.14 -16.05 21.31
N CYS A 74 1.62 -16.69 20.27
CA CYS A 74 0.74 -17.84 20.38
C CYS A 74 1.36 -19.04 19.66
N GLU A 75 1.17 -20.23 20.22
CA GLU A 75 1.71 -21.49 19.66
C GLU A 75 0.88 -21.97 18.47
N ASP A 76 -0.44 -21.82 18.56
CA ASP A 76 -1.41 -22.18 17.53
C ASP A 76 -2.69 -21.31 17.62
N ALA A 77 -3.70 -21.66 16.81
CA ALA A 77 -4.98 -20.94 16.77
C ALA A 77 -5.78 -21.10 18.07
N ASP A 78 -5.75 -22.28 18.71
CA ASP A 78 -6.52 -22.53 19.93
C ASP A 78 -5.93 -21.73 21.11
N ASP A 79 -4.60 -21.68 21.22
CA ASP A 79 -3.89 -20.83 22.19
C ASP A 79 -4.15 -19.33 21.95
N MET A 80 -4.25 -18.91 20.67
CA MET A 80 -4.63 -17.54 20.33
C MET A 80 -6.04 -17.19 20.82
N PHE A 81 -7.05 -18.03 20.55
CA PHE A 81 -8.42 -17.77 20.98
C PHE A 81 -8.53 -17.75 22.50
N ALA A 82 -7.88 -18.71 23.18
CA ALA A 82 -7.81 -18.74 24.64
C ALA A 82 -7.21 -17.45 25.24
N LYS A 83 -6.11 -16.94 24.67
CA LYS A 83 -5.47 -15.67 25.10
C LYS A 83 -6.30 -14.43 24.78
N LEU A 84 -7.12 -14.47 23.73
CA LEU A 84 -8.05 -13.39 23.36
C LEU A 84 -9.34 -13.42 24.18
N GLY A 85 -9.63 -14.51 24.91
CA GLY A 85 -10.84 -14.67 25.71
C GLY A 85 -12.10 -14.78 24.88
N ILE A 86 -11.98 -15.29 23.65
CA ILE A 86 -13.09 -15.54 22.71
C ILE A 86 -13.15 -17.00 22.29
#